data_AF-A0A653BJN9-F1
#
_entry.id   AF-A0A653BJN9-F1
#
_cell.length_a   1.000
_cell.length_b   1.000
_cell.length_c   1.000
_cell.angle_alpha   90.00
_cell.angle_beta   90.00
_cell.angle_gamma   90.00
#
_symmetry.space_group_name_H-M   'P 1'
#
loop_
_entity.id
_entity.type
_entity.pdbx_description
1 polymer ?
#
loop_
_entity_poly.entity_id
_entity_poly.type
_entity_poly.pdbx_seq_one_letter_code
_entity_poly.pdbx_strand_id
1 'polypeptide(L)'
;MSQPVISRAIRKISRLIAIHLSPLYIKFPITAEEVSVVKDGFFEVHQFPNLIGVIDCTHIAIVPPKVDDPINPAVVYINRKDI
;
A
#
# COMPACT_ATOMS: atom_id res chain seq x y z
N MET A 1 2.66 -27.83 1.45
CA MET A 1 3.64 -26.76 1.74
C MET A 1 3.24 -26.06 3.02
N SER A 2 4.18 -25.70 3.89
CA SER A 2 3.86 -25.03 5.15
C SER A 2 3.73 -23.51 4.97
N GLN A 3 2.94 -22.86 5.83
CA GLN A 3 2.75 -21.40 5.83
C GLN A 3 4.09 -20.62 5.81
N PRO A 4 5.13 -21.00 6.59
CA PRO A 4 6.40 -20.29 6.56
C PRO A 4 7.12 -20.33 5.22
N VAL A 5 7.00 -21.44 4.47
CA VAL A 5 7.60 -21.57 3.14
C VAL A 5 6.92 -20.60 2.17
N ILE A 6 5.59 -20.53 2.21
CA ILE A 6 4.79 -19.62 1.38
C ILE A 6 5.13 -18.16 1.69
N SER A 7 5.18 -17.77 2.97
CA SER A 7 5.52 -16.39 3.35
C SER A 7 6.93 -15.99 2.88
N ARG A 8 7.91 -16.88 2.95
CA ARG A 8 9.25 -16.62 2.42
C ARG A 8 9.26 -16.46 0.90
N ALA A 9 8.50 -17.30 0.18
CA ALA A 9 8.38 -17.22 -1.26
C ALA A 9 7.73 -15.89 -1.70
N ILE A 10 6.60 -15.52 -1.09
CA ILE A 10 5.91 -14.24 -1.36
C ILE A 10 6.87 -13.08 -1.11
N ARG A 11 7.52 -13.03 0.06
CA ARG A 11 8.48 -11.96 0.39
C ARG A 11 9.61 -11.85 -0.64
N LYS A 12 10.17 -12.99 -1.05
CA LYS A 12 11.26 -13.02 -2.04
C LYS A 12 10.78 -12.47 -3.39
N ILE A 13 9.63 -12.93 -3.87
CA ILE A 13 9.08 -12.52 -5.17
C ILE A 13 8.69 -11.04 -5.15
N SER A 14 7.95 -10.58 -4.14
CA SER A 14 7.58 -9.17 -4.00
C SER A 14 8.81 -8.25 -4.01
N ARG A 15 9.90 -8.65 -3.36
CA ARG A 15 11.16 -7.89 -3.39
C ARG A 15 11.77 -7.84 -4.80
N LEU A 16 11.78 -8.94 -5.53
CA LEU A 16 12.31 -8.98 -6.89
C LEU A 16 11.46 -8.12 -7.84
N ILE A 17 10.13 -8.15 -7.70
CA ILE A 17 9.22 -7.26 -8.44
C ILE A 17 9.56 -5.80 -8.14
N ALA A 18 9.67 -5.44 -6.85
CA ALA A 18 9.97 -4.07 -6.43
C ALA A 18 11.30 -3.54 -7.00
N ILE A 19 12.33 -4.39 -7.07
CA ILE A 19 13.66 -3.98 -7.54
C ILE A 19 13.74 -3.94 -9.07
N HIS A 20 13.17 -4.93 -9.75
CA HIS A 20 13.41 -5.12 -11.19
C HIS A 20 12.26 -4.68 -12.09
N LEU A 21 11.01 -4.77 -11.62
CA LEU A 21 9.83 -4.48 -12.44
C LEU A 21 9.24 -3.10 -12.11
N SER A 22 9.20 -2.71 -10.84
CA SER A 22 8.62 -1.41 -10.47
C SER A 22 9.23 -0.21 -11.20
N PRO A 23 10.56 -0.09 -11.40
CA PRO A 23 11.12 1.04 -12.15
C PRO A 23 10.67 1.11 -13.62
N LEU A 24 10.31 -0.04 -14.19
CA LEU A 24 9.87 -0.15 -15.58
C LEU A 24 8.40 0.24 -15.73
N TYR A 25 7.55 -0.25 -14.83
CA TYR A 25 6.09 -0.17 -14.98
C TYR A 25 5.41 0.85 -14.05
N ILE A 26 6.00 1.15 -12.90
CA ILE A 26 5.45 2.13 -11.94
C ILE A 26 6.15 3.47 -12.21
N LYS A 27 5.46 4.35 -12.93
CA LYS A 27 5.87 5.74 -13.12
C LYS A 27 5.16 6.60 -12.08
N PHE A 28 5.95 7.26 -11.25
CA PHE A 28 5.46 8.15 -10.22
C PHE A 28 6.20 9.48 -10.37
N PRO A 29 5.56 10.64 -10.11
CA PRO A 29 6.26 11.91 -10.14
C PRO A 29 7.32 11.95 -9.03
N ILE A 30 8.58 12.20 -9.41
CA ILE A 30 9.72 12.22 -8.49
C ILE A 30 10.28 13.64 -8.37
N THR A 31 10.28 14.42 -9.44
CA THR A 31 10.79 15.80 -9.40
C THR A 31 9.73 16.78 -8.92
N ALA A 32 10.16 17.95 -8.44
CA ALA A 32 9.24 19.00 -8.00
C ALA A 32 8.33 19.47 -9.14
N GLU A 33 8.88 19.52 -10.36
CA GLU A 33 8.16 19.90 -11.57
C GLU A 33 7.08 18.86 -11.92
N GLU A 34 7.44 17.58 -11.96
CA GLU A 34 6.49 16.49 -12.21
C GLU A 34 5.36 16.48 -11.17
N VAL A 35 5.72 16.68 -9.90
CA VAL A 35 4.75 16.78 -8.80
C VAL A 35 3.80 17.96 -9.00
N SER A 36 4.30 19.14 -9.39
CA SER A 36 3.45 20.31 -9.65
C SER A 36 2.45 20.02 -10.77
N VAL A 37 2.93 19.47 -11.89
CA VAL A 37 2.08 19.13 -13.05
C VAL A 37 0.95 18.18 -12.64
N VAL A 38 1.26 17.14 -11.86
CA VAL A 38 0.24 16.18 -11.41
C VAL A 38 -0.75 16.84 -10.43
N LYS A 39 -0.27 17.65 -9.50
CA LYS A 39 -1.13 18.38 -8.54
C LYS A 39 -2.10 19.30 -9.26
N ASP A 40 -1.60 20.09 -10.19
CA ASP A 40 -2.40 21.06 -10.93
C ASP A 40 -3.46 20.33 -11.76
N GLY A 41 -3.12 19.22 -12.43
CA GLY A 41 -4.07 18.40 -13.16
C GLY A 41 -5.19 17.81 -12.29
N PHE A 42 -4.88 17.29 -11.09
CA PHE A 42 -5.92 16.82 -10.17
C PHE A 42 -6.79 17.94 -9.61
N PHE A 43 -6.18 19.10 -9.35
CA PHE A 43 -6.91 20.27 -8.88
C PHE A 43 -7.87 20.80 -9.95
N GLU A 44 -7.43 20.91 -11.19
CA GLU A 44 -8.27 21.36 -12.31
C GLU A 44 -9.51 20.47 -12.51
N VAL A 45 -9.34 19.15 -12.50
CA VAL A 45 -10.44 18.21 -12.81
C VAL A 45 -11.37 18.00 -11.61
N HIS A 46 -10.84 17.96 -10.39
CA HIS A 46 -11.60 17.50 -9.21
C HIS A 46 -11.52 18.42 -7.99
N GLN A 47 -10.80 19.55 -8.07
CA GLN A 47 -10.59 20.48 -6.96
C GLN A 47 -9.97 19.83 -5.72
N PHE A 48 -9.24 18.72 -5.90
CA PHE A 48 -8.49 18.06 -4.83
C PHE A 48 -7.10 18.67 -4.73
N PRO A 49 -6.79 19.43 -3.67
CA PRO A 49 -5.48 20.04 -3.51
C PRO A 49 -4.43 19.00 -3.11
N ASN A 50 -3.19 19.22 -3.56
CA ASN A 50 -2.01 18.44 -3.15
C ASN A 50 -2.04 16.93 -3.46
N LEU A 51 -2.85 16.50 -4.43
CA LEU A 51 -2.91 15.12 -4.88
C LEU A 51 -1.81 14.83 -5.91
N ILE A 52 -1.06 13.74 -5.72
CA ILE A 52 0.06 13.34 -6.61
C ILE A 52 -0.17 11.98 -7.30
N GLY A 53 -1.35 11.40 -7.11
CA GLY A 53 -1.71 10.09 -7.63
C GLY A 53 -2.83 9.44 -6.82
N VAL A 54 -3.45 8.41 -7.38
CA VAL A 54 -4.50 7.61 -6.74
C VAL A 54 -4.11 6.15 -6.83
N ILE A 55 -4.36 5.40 -5.77
CA ILE A 55 -4.19 3.95 -5.75
C ILE A 55 -5.58 3.33 -5.73
N ASP A 56 -5.90 2.56 -6.77
CA ASP A 56 -7.10 1.73 -6.78
C ASP A 56 -6.85 0.48 -5.92
N CYS A 57 -7.32 0.52 -4.67
CA CYS A 57 -7.15 -0.56 -3.72
C CYS A 57 -8.40 -1.43 -3.66
N THR A 58 -8.22 -2.76 -3.71
CA THR A 58 -9.26 -3.69 -3.24
C THR A 58 -9.12 -3.88 -1.74
N HIS A 59 -10.17 -3.56 -0.97
CA HIS A 59 -10.21 -3.91 0.44
C HIS A 59 -10.32 -5.43 0.59
N ILE A 60 -9.26 -6.05 1.12
CA ILE A 60 -9.27 -7.45 1.50
C ILE A 60 -9.60 -7.51 2.99
N ALA A 61 -10.70 -8.17 3.33
CA ALA A 61 -11.02 -8.45 4.73
C ALA A 61 -9.94 -9.37 5.31
N ILE A 62 -9.22 -8.87 6.32
CA ILE A 62 -8.28 -9.68 7.08
C ILE A 62 -9.10 -10.44 8.12
N VAL A 63 -8.91 -11.76 8.21
CA VAL A 63 -9.47 -12.54 9.32
C VAL A 63 -8.71 -12.13 10.58
N PRO A 64 -9.35 -11.46 11.56
CA PRO A 64 -8.66 -11.10 12.77
C PRO A 64 -8.27 -12.37 13.53
N PRO A 65 -7.13 -12.39 14.23
CA PRO A 65 -6.88 -13.44 15.21
C PRO A 65 -7.98 -13.42 16.28
N LYS A 66 -8.08 -14.50 17.06
CA LYS A 66 -9.10 -14.56 18.10
C LYS A 66 -8.88 -13.43 19.12
N VAL A 67 -9.97 -12.92 19.69
CA VAL A 67 -9.92 -11.82 20.68
C VAL A 67 -9.05 -12.20 21.88
N ASP A 68 -9.07 -13.47 22.25
CA ASP A 68 -8.37 -14.11 23.36
C ASP A 68 -7.06 -14.81 22.96
N ASP A 69 -6.51 -14.56 21.76
CA ASP A 69 -5.21 -15.12 21.38
C ASP A 69 -4.10 -14.58 22.31
N PRO A 70 -3.37 -15.46 23.05
CA PRO A 70 -2.43 -15.02 24.08
C PRO A 70 -1.16 -14.36 23.51
N ILE A 71 -0.90 -14.51 22.21
CA ILE A 71 0.31 -13.97 21.55
C ILE A 71 -0.07 -12.81 20.62
N ASN A 72 -1.19 -12.91 19.91
CA ASN A 72 -1.63 -11.97 18.89
C ASN A 72 -3.11 -11.58 19.06
N PRO A 73 -3.53 -10.90 20.14
CA PRO A 73 -4.94 -10.59 20.35
C PRO A 73 -5.48 -9.65 19.25
N ALA A 74 -6.74 -9.83 18.83
CA ALA A 74 -7.36 -9.04 17.75
C ALA A 74 -7.14 -7.52 17.86
N VAL A 75 -7.11 -7.01 19.10
CA VAL A 75 -7.00 -5.57 19.40
C VAL A 75 -5.72 -4.91 18.89
N VAL A 76 -4.65 -5.67 18.65
CA VAL A 76 -3.37 -5.12 18.12
C VAL A 76 -3.43 -4.85 16.63
N TYR A 77 -4.42 -5.41 15.93
CA TYR A 77 -4.60 -5.26 14.49
C TYR A 77 -5.74 -4.29 14.12
N ILE A 78 -6.40 -3.70 15.11
CA ILE A 78 -7.42 -2.67 14.91
C ILE A 78 -6.72 -1.34 14.66
N ASN A 79 -6.95 -0.77 13.48
CA ASN A 79 -6.45 0.56 13.14
C ASN A 79 -7.25 1.61 13.92
N ARG A 80 -6.72 2.11 15.04
CA ARG A 80 -7.30 3.24 15.75
C ARG A 80 -6.86 4.50 15.01
N LYS A 81 -7.71 5.03 14.13
CA LYS A 81 -7.56 6.43 13.76
C LYS A 81 -7.87 7.23 15.02
N ASP A 82 -6.91 8.01 15.48
CA ASP A 82 -7.07 8.85 16.67
C ASP A 82 -8.38 9.64 16.54
N ILE A 83 -9.26 9.45 17.55
CA ILE A 83 -10.48 10.22 17.76
C ILE A 83 -10.10 11.46 18.57
#